data_AF-A0A535S2G8-F1
#
_entry.id   AF-A0A535S2G8-F1
#
_cell.length_a   1.000
_cell.length_b   1.000
_cell.length_c   1.000
_cell.angle_alpha   90.00
_cell.angle_beta   90.00
_cell.angle_gamma   90.00
#
_symmetry.space_group_name_H-M   'P 1'
#
loop_
_entity.id
_entity.type
_entity.pdbx_description
1 polymer ?
#
loop_
_entity_poly.entity_id
_entity_poly.type
_entity_poly.pdbx_seq_one_letter_code
_entity_poly.pdbx_strand_id
1 'polypeptide(L)'
;MSEQERQEIPQDTDEAYPLVALKNMVVFPRTRMTLAIAREKSVRAIEEAMMRPDHALITASQHNPDIDDPQPKDIYPMGALVEITTMHRQQDGSLQVLLSGIRRVKIEEYLDLEPFMRVRMNVPQEPQARGRQADALVRHATNLFERYAQLNRRFSVEDINSIVAIKTAARLSDMLAAHLVTDPQQQQDLLETLDPLERLEKICVIMGNEIEILELESTIRTRVRSQVDRTQKEFYLREQLRAIQEELGMEMSTEADELRARLNEKSLPTEVATKVRKEIDRLERTPPQSAEIAVLRSYIDWVLALPWNERSGDGFDIEKTRRILDEDHYGLEGIKERIIEFLAVRQLRQRLASRDGRAQGESQGQILCFIGPPGVGKTSLGRSIANAMGRKFARISLGGVHDEAEIRGHRRTYVGALPGRIIQSMKTVGVRNPVFLLDEIDKLSTEYQGDPSAALLEVLDPEQNSFFTDHYLEIPYDLSEVFFICTGNVKYQIPRALVDRMDIIDLPGYMLEEKVNIGLRHLLPKVLTEHGLTPEQLKIPQTAMQHIV
;
A
#
# COMPACT_ATOMS: atom_id res chain seq x y z
N MET A 1 -28.28 -24.22 -35.16
CA MET A 1 -28.29 -25.44 -34.34
C MET A 1 -28.85 -25.09 -32.97
N SER A 2 -29.83 -25.85 -32.49
CA SER A 2 -30.40 -25.70 -31.15
C SER A 2 -29.33 -25.99 -30.08
N GLU A 3 -29.48 -25.45 -28.86
CA GLU A 3 -28.57 -25.75 -27.72
C GLU A 3 -28.48 -27.26 -27.42
N GLN A 4 -29.46 -28.06 -27.84
CA GLN A 4 -29.48 -29.51 -27.71
C GLN A 4 -28.61 -30.21 -28.77
N GLU A 5 -28.52 -29.69 -29.99
CA GLU A 5 -27.67 -30.27 -31.06
C GLU A 5 -26.16 -30.04 -30.82
N ARG A 6 -25.79 -29.00 -30.05
CA ARG A 6 -24.37 -28.74 -29.69
C ARG A 6 -23.81 -29.71 -28.63
N GLN A 7 -24.65 -30.58 -28.05
CA GLN A 7 -24.22 -31.58 -27.04
C GLN A 7 -23.65 -32.86 -27.67
N GLU A 8 -23.84 -33.11 -28.96
CA GLU A 8 -23.41 -34.34 -29.65
C GLU A 8 -22.05 -34.19 -30.38
N ILE A 9 -21.03 -33.66 -29.70
CA ILE A 9 -19.63 -33.87 -30.13
C ILE A 9 -19.12 -35.09 -29.34
N PRO A 10 -18.68 -36.18 -30.01
CA PRO A 10 -18.28 -37.44 -29.36
C PRO A 10 -17.32 -37.24 -28.18
N GLN A 11 -17.47 -38.07 -27.15
CA GLN A 11 -16.64 -38.02 -25.93
C GLN A 11 -15.20 -38.52 -26.16
N ASP A 12 -14.96 -39.24 -27.25
CA ASP A 12 -13.64 -39.62 -27.75
C ASP A 12 -13.51 -39.08 -29.17
N THR A 13 -12.78 -37.99 -29.36
CA THR A 13 -12.31 -37.58 -30.68
C THR A 13 -10.82 -37.84 -30.77
N ASP A 14 -10.46 -38.93 -31.43
CA ASP A 14 -9.10 -39.22 -31.92
C ASP A 14 -8.63 -38.21 -33.01
N GLU A 15 -9.42 -37.15 -33.22
CA GLU A 15 -9.23 -36.10 -34.20
C GLU A 15 -8.27 -35.02 -33.72
N ALA A 16 -7.38 -34.61 -34.62
CA ALA A 16 -6.46 -33.50 -34.40
C ALA A 16 -7.18 -32.15 -34.56
N TYR A 17 -6.98 -31.24 -33.61
CA TYR A 17 -7.47 -29.87 -33.68
C TYR A 17 -6.32 -28.86 -33.75
N PRO A 18 -6.47 -27.74 -34.49
CA PRO A 18 -5.55 -26.62 -34.42
C PRO A 18 -5.54 -26.02 -33.00
N LEU A 19 -4.34 -25.69 -32.50
CA LEU A 19 -4.14 -25.05 -31.20
C LEU A 19 -3.71 -23.60 -31.38
N VAL A 20 -4.37 -22.69 -30.67
CA VAL A 20 -3.96 -21.29 -30.53
C VAL A 20 -3.54 -21.03 -29.09
N ALA A 21 -2.26 -20.69 -28.93
CA ALA A 21 -1.71 -20.29 -27.64
C ALA A 21 -2.06 -18.82 -27.34
N LEU A 22 -2.75 -18.57 -26.24
CA LEU A 22 -3.22 -17.25 -25.83
C LEU A 22 -2.26 -16.56 -24.85
N LYS A 23 -2.17 -15.22 -24.90
CA LYS A 23 -1.37 -14.40 -23.98
C LYS A 23 -2.28 -13.82 -22.89
N ASN A 24 -1.95 -14.03 -21.62
CA ASN A 24 -2.62 -13.39 -20.47
C ASN A 24 -4.16 -13.53 -20.45
N MET A 25 -4.69 -14.63 -20.96
CA MET A 25 -6.13 -14.85 -20.98
C MET A 25 -6.45 -16.34 -21.07
N VAL A 26 -7.62 -16.69 -20.54
CA VAL A 26 -8.16 -18.04 -20.53
C VAL A 26 -9.58 -18.01 -21.05
N VAL A 27 -9.94 -18.94 -21.93
CA VAL A 27 -11.30 -19.03 -22.48
C VAL A 27 -12.10 -20.02 -21.65
N PHE A 28 -13.29 -19.62 -21.20
CA PHE A 28 -14.19 -20.50 -20.46
C PHE A 28 -15.30 -21.05 -21.35
N PRO A 29 -15.84 -22.25 -21.05
CA PRO A 29 -16.99 -22.78 -21.75
C PRO A 29 -18.18 -21.82 -21.71
N ARG A 30 -18.94 -21.74 -22.82
CA ARG A 30 -20.16 -20.93 -22.98
C ARG A 30 -19.96 -19.42 -22.87
N THR A 31 -18.71 -18.96 -22.91
CA THR A 31 -18.38 -17.53 -22.93
C THR A 31 -18.01 -17.10 -24.35
N ARG A 32 -18.31 -15.84 -24.68
CA ARG A 32 -17.94 -15.24 -25.96
C ARG A 32 -16.83 -14.22 -25.75
N MET A 33 -15.80 -14.28 -26.57
CA MET A 33 -14.64 -13.41 -26.45
C MET A 33 -14.11 -13.01 -27.81
N THR A 34 -13.76 -11.74 -27.96
CA THR A 34 -13.13 -11.21 -29.17
C THR A 34 -11.61 -11.17 -28.97
N LEU A 35 -10.86 -11.74 -29.91
CA LEU A 35 -9.40 -11.76 -29.90
C LEU A 35 -8.83 -11.05 -31.13
N ALA A 36 -7.72 -10.35 -30.92
CA ALA A 36 -6.88 -9.83 -32.00
C ALA A 36 -5.62 -10.70 -32.10
N ILE A 37 -5.38 -11.29 -33.26
CA ILE A 37 -4.35 -12.30 -33.48
C ILE A 37 -3.44 -11.85 -34.63
N ALA A 38 -2.15 -11.71 -34.32
CA ALA A 38 -1.14 -11.23 -35.27
C ALA A 38 -0.05 -12.28 -35.58
N ARG A 39 0.13 -13.30 -34.73
CA ARG A 39 1.18 -14.33 -34.92
C ARG A 39 0.86 -15.20 -36.13
N GLU A 40 1.83 -15.39 -37.01
CA GLU A 40 1.66 -16.14 -38.26
C GLU A 40 1.16 -17.58 -38.02
N LYS A 41 1.73 -18.31 -37.05
CA LYS A 41 1.28 -19.66 -36.67
C LYS A 41 -0.17 -19.68 -36.18
N SER A 42 -0.58 -18.67 -35.40
CA SER A 42 -1.96 -18.57 -34.89
C SER A 42 -2.96 -18.17 -35.98
N VAL A 43 -2.56 -17.31 -36.92
CA VAL A 43 -3.36 -16.96 -38.10
C VAL A 43 -3.61 -18.21 -38.95
N ARG A 44 -2.57 -19.01 -39.22
CA ARG A 44 -2.71 -20.27 -39.97
C ARG A 44 -3.60 -21.29 -39.25
N ALA A 45 -3.48 -21.41 -37.93
CA ALA A 45 -4.35 -22.27 -37.13
C ALA A 45 -5.84 -21.89 -37.22
N ILE A 46 -6.13 -20.59 -37.27
CA ILE A 46 -7.50 -20.07 -37.43
C ILE A 46 -8.03 -20.30 -38.84
N GLU A 47 -7.21 -20.06 -39.86
CA GLU A 47 -7.58 -20.32 -41.24
C GLU A 47 -7.90 -21.81 -41.46
N GLU A 48 -7.10 -22.70 -40.88
CA GLU A 48 -7.38 -24.14 -40.87
C GLU A 48 -8.69 -24.47 -40.16
N ALA A 49 -8.91 -23.91 -38.97
CA ALA A 49 -10.12 -24.13 -38.19
C ALA A 49 -11.38 -23.68 -38.97
N MET A 50 -11.31 -22.55 -39.68
CA MET A 50 -12.40 -22.04 -40.54
C MET A 50 -12.69 -22.94 -41.75
N MET A 51 -11.74 -23.77 -42.19
CA MET A 51 -11.98 -24.76 -43.25
C MET A 51 -12.67 -26.02 -42.75
N ARG A 52 -12.71 -26.25 -41.43
CA ARG A 52 -13.42 -27.39 -40.84
C ARG A 52 -14.93 -27.15 -40.79
N PRO A 53 -15.78 -28.18 -40.92
CA PRO A 53 -17.24 -28.03 -40.87
C PRO A 53 -17.77 -27.47 -39.54
N ASP A 54 -17.04 -27.70 -38.45
CA ASP A 54 -17.40 -27.30 -37.08
C ASP A 54 -16.80 -25.94 -36.67
N HIS A 55 -15.96 -25.33 -37.51
CA HIS A 55 -15.20 -24.10 -37.23
C HIS A 55 -14.48 -24.13 -35.86
N ALA A 56 -14.06 -25.32 -35.42
CA ALA A 56 -13.59 -25.53 -34.05
C ALA A 56 -12.05 -25.55 -33.96
N LEU A 57 -11.53 -25.01 -32.86
CA LEU A 57 -10.12 -25.05 -32.50
C LEU A 57 -9.95 -25.11 -30.97
N ILE A 58 -8.74 -25.39 -30.52
CA ILE A 58 -8.39 -25.39 -29.10
C ILE A 58 -7.65 -24.11 -28.75
N THR A 59 -8.04 -23.49 -27.64
CA THR A 59 -7.30 -22.41 -27.03
C THR A 59 -6.71 -22.86 -25.71
N ALA A 60 -5.44 -22.53 -25.48
CA ALA A 60 -4.77 -22.77 -24.20
C ALA A 60 -3.91 -21.55 -23.85
N SER A 61 -3.80 -21.25 -22.56
CA SER A 61 -2.98 -20.13 -22.10
C SER A 61 -1.49 -20.51 -22.09
N GLN A 62 -0.62 -19.51 -22.21
CA GLN A 62 0.82 -19.67 -22.05
C GLN A 62 1.24 -19.45 -20.59
N HIS A 63 2.24 -20.17 -20.10
CA HIS A 63 2.86 -19.94 -18.80
C HIS A 63 3.53 -18.57 -18.71
N ASN A 64 4.18 -18.15 -19.80
CA ASN A 64 4.82 -16.84 -19.90
C ASN A 64 4.32 -16.10 -21.16
N PRO A 65 3.63 -14.95 -21.02
CA PRO A 65 3.07 -14.19 -22.15
C PRO A 65 4.13 -13.52 -23.04
N ASP A 66 5.37 -13.38 -22.55
CA ASP A 66 6.46 -12.72 -23.25
C ASP A 66 7.13 -13.62 -24.31
N ILE A 67 6.82 -14.91 -24.30
CA ILE A 67 7.35 -15.87 -25.29
C ILE A 67 6.58 -15.72 -26.58
N ASP A 68 7.22 -15.24 -27.65
CA ASP A 68 6.55 -15.00 -28.93
C ASP A 68 6.23 -16.26 -29.76
N ASP A 69 7.05 -17.30 -29.65
CA ASP A 69 6.82 -18.61 -30.27
C ASP A 69 6.79 -19.72 -29.20
N PRO A 70 5.64 -19.93 -28.53
CA PRO A 70 5.54 -20.86 -27.41
C PRO A 70 5.77 -22.30 -27.86
N GLN A 71 6.55 -23.05 -27.09
CA GLN A 71 6.71 -24.49 -27.28
C GLN A 71 5.67 -25.26 -26.43
N PRO A 72 5.46 -26.57 -26.66
CA PRO A 72 4.51 -27.37 -25.87
C PRO A 72 4.68 -27.25 -24.35
N LYS A 73 5.92 -27.11 -23.87
CA LYS A 73 6.25 -26.92 -22.45
C LYS A 73 5.81 -25.55 -21.88
N ASP A 74 5.57 -24.57 -22.74
CA ASP A 74 5.24 -23.20 -22.37
C ASP A 74 3.71 -22.98 -22.37
N ILE A 75 2.92 -24.03 -22.63
CA ILE A 75 1.46 -23.99 -22.76
C ILE A 75 0.84 -24.83 -21.65
N TYR A 76 -0.20 -24.30 -21.01
CA TYR A 76 -0.94 -25.03 -20.00
C TYR A 76 -1.64 -26.26 -20.60
N PRO A 77 -1.64 -27.41 -19.90
CA PRO A 77 -2.22 -28.65 -20.42
C PRO A 77 -3.75 -28.62 -20.50
N MET A 78 -4.40 -27.73 -19.75
CA MET A 78 -5.85 -27.52 -19.77
C MET A 78 -6.20 -26.26 -20.57
N GLY A 79 -7.14 -26.43 -21.51
CA GLY A 79 -7.64 -25.39 -22.39
C GLY A 79 -9.14 -25.50 -22.63
N ALA A 80 -9.62 -24.82 -23.66
CA ALA A 80 -11.01 -24.87 -24.09
C ALA A 80 -11.13 -25.19 -25.58
N LEU A 81 -12.10 -26.04 -25.91
CA LEU A 81 -12.58 -26.17 -27.28
C LEU A 81 -13.48 -24.97 -27.57
N VAL A 82 -13.19 -24.25 -28.65
CA VAL A 82 -13.91 -23.03 -29.03
C VAL A 82 -14.37 -23.13 -30.49
N GLU A 83 -15.51 -22.50 -30.78
CA GLU A 83 -16.05 -22.31 -32.13
C GLU A 83 -15.75 -20.88 -32.59
N ILE A 84 -15.20 -20.70 -33.79
CA ILE A 84 -15.09 -19.39 -34.42
C ILE A 84 -16.47 -18.96 -34.94
N THR A 85 -17.00 -17.88 -34.38
CA THR A 85 -18.30 -17.33 -34.79
C THR A 85 -18.15 -16.30 -35.90
N THR A 86 -17.17 -15.40 -35.80
CA THR A 86 -16.88 -14.41 -36.85
C THR A 86 -15.37 -14.17 -36.94
N MET A 87 -14.89 -13.86 -38.15
CA MET A 87 -13.50 -13.54 -38.44
C MET A 87 -13.44 -12.34 -39.38
N HIS A 88 -12.68 -11.31 -39.02
CA HIS A 88 -12.43 -10.13 -39.84
C HIS A 88 -10.94 -9.89 -39.95
N ARG A 89 -10.43 -9.71 -41.18
CA ARG A 89 -9.03 -9.34 -41.41
C ARG A 89 -8.89 -7.82 -41.38
N GLN A 90 -7.96 -7.33 -40.57
CA GLN A 90 -7.65 -5.91 -40.47
C GLN A 90 -6.64 -5.48 -41.55
N GLN A 91 -6.51 -4.16 -41.77
CA GLN A 91 -5.65 -3.59 -42.80
C GLN A 91 -4.15 -3.85 -42.57
N ASP A 92 -3.76 -4.11 -41.32
CA ASP A 92 -2.40 -4.45 -40.90
C ASP A 92 -2.06 -5.95 -41.06
N GLY A 93 -3.02 -6.76 -41.54
CA GLY A 93 -2.86 -8.20 -41.73
C GLY A 93 -3.25 -9.04 -40.50
N SER A 94 -3.54 -8.42 -39.36
CA SER A 94 -4.04 -9.12 -38.16
C SER A 94 -5.48 -9.63 -38.33
N LEU A 95 -5.84 -10.67 -37.59
CA LEU A 95 -7.20 -11.22 -37.56
C LEU A 95 -7.91 -10.83 -36.27
N GLN A 96 -9.09 -10.24 -36.39
CA GLN A 96 -10.02 -10.06 -35.29
C GLN A 96 -11.08 -11.17 -35.33
N VAL A 97 -11.09 -12.02 -34.32
CA VAL A 97 -11.90 -13.25 -34.28
C VAL A 97 -12.82 -13.23 -33.05
N LEU A 98 -14.10 -13.52 -33.25
CA LEU A 98 -15.04 -13.78 -32.16
C LEU A 98 -15.12 -15.28 -31.93
N LEU A 99 -14.74 -15.70 -30.72
CA LEU A 99 -14.74 -17.09 -30.29
C LEU A 99 -15.88 -17.35 -29.31
N SER A 100 -16.48 -18.53 -29.39
CA SER A 100 -17.43 -19.03 -28.41
C SER A 100 -16.86 -20.31 -27.76
N GLY A 101 -16.64 -20.29 -26.46
CA GLY A 101 -16.23 -21.48 -25.72
C GLY A 101 -17.31 -22.55 -25.75
N ILE A 102 -16.93 -23.81 -25.99
CA ILE A 102 -17.83 -24.96 -26.02
C ILE A 102 -17.69 -25.76 -24.74
N ARG A 103 -16.49 -26.25 -24.44
CA ARG A 103 -16.18 -27.15 -23.32
C ARG A 103 -14.71 -27.09 -22.94
N ARG A 104 -14.39 -27.52 -21.72
CA ARG A 104 -13.01 -27.73 -21.27
C ARG A 104 -12.41 -28.92 -21.98
N VAL A 105 -11.11 -28.85 -22.25
CA VAL A 105 -10.35 -29.95 -22.85
C VAL A 105 -8.98 -30.05 -22.19
N LYS A 106 -8.47 -31.26 -22.11
CA LYS A 106 -7.10 -31.55 -21.73
C LYS A 106 -6.31 -31.93 -22.98
N ILE A 107 -5.18 -31.28 -23.21
CA ILE A 107 -4.26 -31.63 -24.29
C ILE A 107 -3.56 -32.94 -23.91
N GLU A 108 -3.70 -33.97 -24.74
CA GLU A 108 -3.06 -35.28 -24.52
C GLU A 108 -1.76 -35.42 -25.30
N GLU A 109 -1.75 -35.02 -26.57
CA GLU A 109 -0.61 -35.18 -27.46
C GLU A 109 -0.48 -34.01 -28.44
N TYR A 110 0.76 -33.58 -28.69
CA TYR A 110 1.10 -32.62 -29.75
C TYR A 110 1.57 -33.41 -30.98
N LEU A 111 0.85 -33.29 -32.10
CA LEU A 111 1.10 -34.06 -33.33
C LEU A 111 2.06 -33.33 -34.27
N ASP A 112 1.78 -32.06 -34.55
CA ASP A 112 2.57 -31.20 -35.42
C ASP A 112 2.83 -29.85 -34.73
N LEU A 113 3.99 -29.23 -34.99
CA LEU A 113 4.35 -27.89 -34.50
C LEU A 113 4.42 -26.83 -35.60
N GLU A 114 4.61 -27.25 -36.85
CA GLU A 114 4.71 -26.40 -38.04
C GLU A 114 3.75 -26.95 -39.11
N PRO A 115 3.03 -26.10 -39.87
CA PRO A 115 3.06 -24.63 -39.87
C PRO A 115 2.30 -23.97 -38.69
N PHE A 116 1.61 -24.78 -37.87
CA PHE A 116 0.96 -24.40 -36.63
C PHE A 116 0.81 -25.64 -35.74
N MET A 117 0.49 -25.45 -34.46
CA MET A 117 0.34 -26.56 -33.53
C MET A 117 -0.97 -27.34 -33.78
N ARG A 118 -0.86 -28.66 -33.90
CA ARG A 118 -2.00 -29.59 -33.92
C ARG A 118 -1.92 -30.51 -32.72
N VAL A 119 -3.04 -30.67 -32.02
CA VAL A 119 -3.08 -31.48 -30.81
C VAL A 119 -4.27 -32.44 -30.81
N ARG A 120 -4.09 -33.59 -30.15
CA ARG A 120 -5.18 -34.46 -29.73
C ARG A 120 -5.61 -34.05 -28.31
N MET A 121 -6.91 -34.09 -28.07
CA MET A 121 -7.49 -33.67 -26.81
C MET A 121 -8.44 -34.71 -26.26
N ASN A 122 -8.67 -34.62 -24.96
CA ASN A 122 -9.70 -35.38 -24.26
C ASN A 122 -10.60 -34.41 -23.49
N VAL A 123 -11.89 -34.73 -23.40
CA VAL A 123 -12.86 -33.96 -22.63
C VAL A 123 -12.92 -34.55 -21.22
N PRO A 124 -12.36 -33.86 -20.20
CA PRO A 124 -12.40 -34.36 -18.84
C PRO A 124 -13.84 -34.48 -18.34
N GLN A 125 -14.13 -35.54 -17.59
CA GLN A 125 -15.46 -35.73 -17.00
C GLN A 125 -15.65 -34.78 -15.81
N GLU A 126 -16.67 -33.93 -15.90
CA GLU A 126 -17.09 -33.08 -14.78
C GLU A 126 -18.13 -33.82 -13.91
N PRO A 127 -17.96 -33.88 -12.58
CA PRO A 127 -18.95 -34.49 -11.70
C PRO A 127 -20.27 -33.69 -11.73
N GLN A 128 -21.39 -34.40 -11.63
CA GLN A 128 -22.70 -33.73 -11.55
C GLN A 128 -22.91 -33.11 -10.17
N ALA A 129 -22.80 -31.79 -10.10
CA ALA A 129 -23.17 -31.01 -8.91
C ALA A 129 -24.70 -30.98 -8.73
N ARG A 130 -25.26 -31.96 -8.00
CA ARG A 130 -26.69 -32.07 -7.68
C ARG A 130 -26.91 -32.15 -6.17
N GLY A 131 -28.07 -31.66 -5.71
CA GLY A 131 -28.53 -31.78 -4.33
C GLY A 131 -28.56 -30.45 -3.58
N ARG A 132 -29.02 -30.50 -2.33
CA ARG A 132 -29.29 -29.29 -1.51
C ARG A 132 -28.06 -28.40 -1.30
N GLN A 133 -26.87 -29.00 -1.22
CA GLN A 133 -25.61 -28.26 -1.06
C GLN A 133 -25.28 -27.44 -2.31
N ALA A 134 -25.46 -28.02 -3.50
CA ALA A 134 -25.26 -27.31 -4.77
C ALA A 134 -26.23 -26.13 -4.90
N ASP A 135 -27.51 -26.32 -4.58
CA ASP A 135 -28.52 -25.26 -4.62
C ASP A 135 -28.24 -24.13 -3.60
N ALA A 136 -27.70 -24.48 -2.42
CA ALA A 136 -27.29 -23.50 -1.42
C ALA A 136 -26.10 -22.66 -1.90
N LEU A 137 -25.07 -23.30 -2.46
CA LEU A 137 -23.87 -22.63 -2.95
C LEU A 137 -24.17 -21.73 -4.15
N VAL A 138 -25.01 -22.20 -5.09
CA VAL A 138 -25.49 -21.39 -6.23
C VAL A 138 -26.18 -20.12 -5.73
N ARG A 139 -27.13 -20.24 -4.79
CA ARG A 139 -27.79 -19.05 -4.21
C ARG A 139 -26.81 -18.12 -3.51
N HIS A 140 -25.84 -18.66 -2.77
CA HIS A 140 -24.84 -17.86 -2.09
C HIS A 140 -23.96 -17.08 -3.10
N ALA A 141 -23.46 -17.75 -4.14
CA ALA A 141 -22.68 -17.13 -5.20
C ALA A 141 -23.49 -16.06 -5.96
N THR A 142 -24.76 -16.32 -6.26
CA THR A 142 -25.65 -15.33 -6.90
C THR A 142 -25.82 -14.08 -6.04
N ASN A 143 -26.07 -14.23 -4.74
CA ASN A 143 -26.21 -13.09 -3.83
C ASN A 143 -24.90 -12.28 -3.71
N LEU A 144 -23.75 -12.97 -3.66
CA LEU A 144 -22.44 -12.31 -3.67
C LEU A 144 -22.22 -11.54 -4.97
N PHE A 145 -22.55 -12.12 -6.12
CA PHE A 145 -22.43 -11.46 -7.41
C PHE A 145 -23.33 -10.22 -7.51
N GLU A 146 -24.57 -10.27 -7.02
CA GLU A 146 -25.46 -9.09 -7.01
C GLU A 146 -24.87 -7.95 -6.18
N ARG A 147 -24.32 -8.23 -5.00
CA ARG A 147 -23.63 -7.22 -4.17
C ARG A 147 -22.39 -6.68 -4.88
N TYR A 148 -21.60 -7.56 -5.48
CA TYR A 148 -20.42 -7.18 -6.26
C TYR A 148 -20.79 -6.25 -7.44
N ALA A 149 -21.80 -6.59 -8.21
CA ALA A 149 -22.26 -5.81 -9.37
C ALA A 149 -22.84 -4.44 -8.99
N GLN A 150 -23.42 -4.30 -7.79
CA GLN A 150 -23.87 -3.00 -7.28
C GLN A 150 -22.71 -2.06 -6.94
N LEU A 151 -21.62 -2.62 -6.38
CA LEU A 151 -20.42 -1.86 -6.03
C LEU A 151 -19.57 -1.55 -7.27
N ASN A 152 -19.47 -2.52 -8.19
CA ASN A 152 -18.68 -2.43 -9.40
C ASN A 152 -19.59 -2.16 -10.63
N ARG A 153 -19.72 -0.87 -11.00
CA ARG A 153 -20.61 -0.38 -12.09
C ARG A 153 -20.20 -0.78 -13.51
N ARG A 154 -19.44 -1.87 -13.67
CA ARG A 154 -18.97 -2.39 -14.95
C ARG A 154 -20.01 -3.23 -15.69
N PHE A 155 -21.00 -3.78 -14.99
CA PHE A 155 -22.02 -4.65 -15.56
C PHE A 155 -23.24 -3.87 -16.03
N SER A 156 -23.76 -4.23 -17.20
CA SER A 156 -25.08 -3.74 -17.62
C SER A 156 -26.19 -4.50 -16.88
N VAL A 157 -27.40 -3.91 -16.85
CA VAL A 157 -28.57 -4.55 -16.23
C VAL A 157 -28.92 -5.88 -16.92
N GLU A 158 -28.70 -5.97 -18.23
CA GLU A 158 -28.93 -7.18 -19.02
C GLU A 158 -27.94 -8.29 -18.65
N ASP A 159 -26.66 -7.95 -18.50
CA ASP A 159 -25.62 -8.89 -18.06
C ASP A 159 -25.96 -9.46 -16.69
N ILE A 160 -26.29 -8.62 -15.71
CA ILE A 160 -26.63 -9.04 -14.34
C ILE A 160 -27.79 -10.04 -14.36
N ASN A 161 -28.88 -9.70 -15.08
CA ASN A 161 -30.04 -10.57 -15.19
C ASN A 161 -29.70 -11.93 -15.84
N SER A 162 -28.82 -11.92 -16.84
CA SER A 162 -28.38 -13.14 -17.51
C SER A 162 -27.58 -14.07 -16.59
N ILE A 163 -26.72 -13.52 -15.72
CA ILE A 163 -25.91 -14.30 -14.77
C ILE A 163 -26.79 -14.85 -13.65
N VAL A 164 -27.67 -14.01 -13.08
CA VAL A 164 -28.56 -14.37 -11.97
C VAL A 164 -29.57 -15.45 -12.38
N ALA A 165 -29.94 -15.54 -13.66
CA ALA A 165 -30.83 -16.58 -14.16
C ALA A 165 -30.22 -17.99 -14.17
N ILE A 166 -28.90 -18.13 -14.01
CA ILE A 166 -28.20 -19.42 -14.10
C ILE A 166 -28.36 -20.21 -12.80
N LYS A 167 -28.92 -21.42 -12.90
CA LYS A 167 -29.23 -22.29 -11.75
C LYS A 167 -28.28 -23.45 -11.53
N THR A 168 -27.33 -23.68 -12.44
CA THR A 168 -26.41 -24.82 -12.39
C THR A 168 -25.02 -24.36 -12.00
N ALA A 169 -24.41 -25.01 -11.00
CA ALA A 169 -23.09 -24.65 -10.47
C ALA A 169 -22.01 -24.56 -11.57
N ALA A 170 -21.95 -25.54 -12.49
CA ALA A 170 -20.99 -25.55 -13.58
C ALA A 170 -21.09 -24.30 -14.46
N ARG A 171 -22.29 -24.01 -15.01
CA ARG A 171 -22.48 -22.82 -15.86
C ARG A 171 -22.24 -21.52 -15.10
N LEU A 172 -22.67 -21.44 -13.84
CA LEU A 172 -22.50 -20.23 -13.05
C LEU A 172 -21.02 -19.97 -12.77
N SER A 173 -20.28 -21.00 -12.37
CA SER A 173 -18.83 -20.91 -12.12
C SER A 173 -18.07 -20.46 -13.37
N ASP A 174 -18.43 -20.96 -14.56
CA ASP A 174 -17.74 -20.63 -15.81
C ASP A 174 -17.99 -19.18 -16.24
N MET A 175 -19.23 -18.71 -16.12
CA MET A 175 -19.55 -17.32 -16.42
C MET A 175 -18.92 -16.35 -15.41
N LEU A 176 -18.99 -16.66 -14.12
CA LEU A 176 -18.41 -15.81 -13.09
C LEU A 176 -16.89 -15.75 -13.22
N ALA A 177 -16.21 -16.87 -13.48
CA ALA A 177 -14.76 -16.89 -13.69
C ALA A 177 -14.33 -15.98 -14.84
N ALA A 178 -15.05 -16.01 -15.97
CA ALA A 178 -14.71 -15.20 -17.14
C ALA A 178 -14.97 -13.69 -16.96
N HIS A 179 -15.96 -13.32 -16.14
CA HIS A 179 -16.34 -11.92 -15.94
C HIS A 179 -15.71 -11.25 -14.72
N LEU A 180 -15.36 -12.03 -13.68
CA LEU A 180 -14.91 -11.50 -12.40
C LEU A 180 -13.40 -11.60 -12.20
N VAL A 181 -12.79 -12.70 -12.63
CA VAL A 181 -11.37 -12.97 -12.33
C VAL A 181 -10.52 -12.35 -13.42
N THR A 182 -9.63 -11.43 -13.02
CA THR A 182 -8.75 -10.69 -13.92
C THR A 182 -7.35 -11.29 -13.99
N ASP A 183 -6.90 -11.97 -12.94
CA ASP A 183 -5.60 -12.64 -12.89
C ASP A 183 -5.62 -13.92 -13.75
N PRO A 184 -4.80 -14.00 -14.82
CA PRO A 184 -4.73 -15.17 -15.69
C PRO A 184 -4.35 -16.46 -14.94
N GLN A 185 -3.55 -16.37 -13.87
CA GLN A 185 -3.14 -17.54 -13.11
C GLN A 185 -4.31 -18.13 -12.33
N GLN A 186 -5.14 -17.27 -11.73
CA GLN A 186 -6.38 -17.68 -11.06
C GLN A 186 -7.42 -18.19 -12.06
N GLN A 187 -7.54 -17.56 -13.23
CA GLN A 187 -8.41 -18.08 -14.30
C GLN A 187 -7.99 -19.49 -14.71
N GLN A 188 -6.68 -19.75 -14.84
CA GLN A 188 -6.18 -21.06 -15.19
C GLN A 188 -6.46 -22.10 -14.09
N ASP A 189 -6.24 -21.78 -12.82
CA ASP A 189 -6.59 -22.66 -11.68
C ASP A 189 -8.09 -23.00 -11.67
N LEU A 190 -8.97 -22.03 -11.99
CA LEU A 190 -10.40 -22.26 -12.10
C LEU A 190 -10.79 -23.12 -13.31
N LEU A 191 -10.08 -22.98 -14.43
CA LEU A 191 -10.27 -23.83 -15.60
C LEU A 191 -9.86 -25.29 -15.30
N GLU A 192 -8.78 -25.48 -14.54
CA GLU A 192 -8.23 -26.77 -14.13
C GLU A 192 -9.04 -27.47 -13.03
N THR A 193 -9.76 -26.71 -12.20
CA THR A 193 -10.63 -27.25 -11.15
C THR A 193 -11.86 -27.90 -11.78
N LEU A 194 -11.92 -29.24 -11.87
CA LEU A 194 -13.00 -29.96 -12.57
C LEU A 194 -14.33 -30.00 -11.80
N ASP A 195 -14.29 -30.04 -10.46
CA ASP A 195 -15.50 -30.06 -9.64
C ASP A 195 -16.20 -28.69 -9.67
N PRO A 196 -17.45 -28.60 -10.18
CA PRO A 196 -18.19 -27.34 -10.24
C PRO A 196 -18.45 -26.68 -8.88
N LEU A 197 -18.56 -27.47 -7.80
CA LEU A 197 -18.79 -26.94 -6.45
C LEU A 197 -17.51 -26.31 -5.89
N GLU A 198 -16.40 -27.03 -5.98
CA GLU A 198 -15.08 -26.51 -5.56
C GLU A 198 -14.72 -25.24 -6.33
N ARG A 199 -14.97 -25.24 -7.65
CA ARG A 199 -14.74 -24.06 -8.50
C ARG A 199 -15.58 -22.88 -8.05
N LEU A 200 -16.86 -23.10 -7.76
CA LEU A 200 -17.77 -22.04 -7.32
C LEU A 200 -17.42 -21.54 -5.91
N GLU A 201 -16.92 -22.40 -5.01
CA GLU A 201 -16.38 -22.01 -3.70
C GLU A 201 -15.15 -21.09 -3.85
N LYS A 202 -14.18 -21.45 -4.69
CA LYS A 202 -13.02 -20.60 -4.99
C LYS A 202 -13.44 -19.22 -5.49
N ILE A 203 -14.43 -19.17 -6.41
CA ILE A 203 -14.97 -17.91 -6.92
C ILE A 203 -15.66 -17.09 -5.83
N CYS A 204 -16.41 -17.73 -4.92
CA CYS A 204 -17.02 -17.03 -3.77
C CYS A 204 -15.97 -16.38 -2.87
N VAL A 205 -14.83 -17.04 -2.62
CA VAL A 205 -13.71 -16.47 -1.85
C VAL A 205 -13.12 -15.25 -2.55
N ILE A 206 -12.86 -15.37 -3.87
CA ILE A 206 -12.33 -14.26 -4.67
C ILE A 206 -13.31 -13.07 -4.65
N MET A 207 -14.60 -13.32 -4.87
CA MET A 207 -15.64 -12.28 -4.80
C MET A 207 -15.72 -11.63 -3.42
N GLY A 208 -15.62 -12.41 -2.34
CA GLY A 208 -15.66 -11.89 -0.98
C GLY A 208 -14.55 -10.87 -0.72
N ASN A 209 -13.31 -11.22 -1.05
CA ASN A 209 -12.16 -10.34 -0.91
C ASN A 209 -12.31 -9.05 -1.75
N GLU A 210 -12.79 -9.18 -2.98
CA GLU A 210 -12.95 -8.03 -3.87
C GLU A 210 -14.07 -7.07 -3.40
N ILE A 211 -15.17 -7.62 -2.86
CA ILE A 211 -16.23 -6.82 -2.22
C ILE A 211 -15.67 -6.02 -1.04
N GLU A 212 -14.86 -6.63 -0.18
CA GLU A 212 -14.25 -5.94 0.97
C GLU A 212 -13.36 -4.77 0.52
N ILE A 213 -12.55 -4.98 -0.52
CA ILE A 213 -11.71 -3.92 -1.10
C ILE A 213 -12.59 -2.77 -1.64
N LEU A 214 -13.60 -3.10 -2.45
CA LEU A 214 -14.51 -2.10 -3.02
C LEU A 214 -15.29 -1.31 -1.95
N GLU A 215 -15.66 -1.95 -0.85
CA GLU A 215 -16.33 -1.29 0.28
C GLU A 215 -15.41 -0.35 1.04
N LEU A 216 -14.15 -0.74 1.25
CA LEU A 216 -13.12 0.14 1.81
C LEU A 216 -12.86 1.35 0.90
N GLU A 217 -12.72 1.14 -0.40
CA GLU A 217 -12.55 2.23 -1.38
C GLU A 217 -13.75 3.19 -1.37
N SER A 218 -14.98 2.67 -1.32
CA SER A 218 -16.19 3.46 -1.20
C SER A 218 -16.21 4.27 0.09
N THR A 219 -15.81 3.68 1.20
CA THR A 219 -15.70 4.34 2.51
C THR A 219 -14.67 5.48 2.47
N ILE A 220 -13.49 5.24 1.88
CA ILE A 220 -12.45 6.25 1.71
C ILE A 220 -12.96 7.38 0.81
N ARG A 221 -13.58 7.05 -0.33
CA ARG A 221 -14.15 8.04 -1.26
C ARG A 221 -15.21 8.90 -0.59
N THR A 222 -16.06 8.30 0.25
CA THR A 222 -17.09 9.00 1.03
C THR A 222 -16.45 9.91 2.07
N ARG A 223 -15.40 9.46 2.75
CA ARG A 223 -14.64 10.27 3.73
C ARG A 223 -13.93 11.45 3.07
N VAL A 224 -13.26 11.24 1.94
CA VAL A 224 -12.62 12.29 1.14
C VAL A 224 -13.67 13.28 0.64
N ARG A 225 -14.79 12.80 0.10
CA ARG A 225 -15.90 13.66 -0.33
C ARG A 225 -16.49 14.47 0.82
N SER A 226 -16.67 13.87 2.00
CA SER A 226 -17.15 14.58 3.19
C SER A 226 -16.18 15.67 3.67
N GLN A 227 -14.87 15.46 3.51
CA GLN A 227 -13.88 16.49 3.78
C GLN A 227 -13.94 17.61 2.75
N VAL A 228 -14.05 17.29 1.45
CA VAL A 228 -14.21 18.28 0.38
C VAL A 228 -15.50 19.09 0.55
N ASP A 229 -16.62 18.44 0.85
CA ASP A 229 -17.91 19.07 1.10
C ASP A 229 -17.87 19.96 2.35
N ARG A 230 -17.11 19.55 3.39
CA ARG A 230 -16.89 20.39 4.59
C ARG A 230 -16.07 21.63 4.24
N THR A 231 -15.03 21.50 3.42
CA THR A 231 -14.23 22.64 2.94
C THR A 231 -15.05 23.57 2.04
N GLN A 232 -15.89 23.04 1.15
CA GLN A 232 -16.81 23.83 0.34
C GLN A 232 -17.89 24.53 1.17
N LYS A 233 -18.43 23.85 2.19
CA LYS A 233 -19.40 24.44 3.12
C LYS A 233 -18.76 25.51 3.99
N GLU A 234 -17.52 25.32 4.43
CA GLU A 234 -16.76 26.32 5.16
C GLU A 234 -16.44 27.53 4.28
N PHE A 235 -16.07 27.32 3.02
CA PHE A 235 -15.91 28.38 2.03
C PHE A 235 -17.22 29.15 1.80
N TYR A 236 -18.34 28.46 1.60
CA TYR A 236 -19.65 29.07 1.42
C TYR A 236 -20.13 29.84 2.66
N LEU A 237 -19.93 29.28 3.86
CA LEU A 237 -20.25 29.95 5.12
C LEU A 237 -19.35 31.17 5.35
N ARG A 238 -18.08 31.13 4.94
CA ARG A 238 -17.20 32.30 5.00
C ARG A 238 -17.60 33.38 4.03
N GLU A 239 -17.98 33.04 2.79
CA GLU A 239 -18.50 34.00 1.83
C GLU A 239 -19.86 34.58 2.27
N GLN A 240 -20.73 33.78 2.91
CA GLN A 240 -21.94 34.29 3.54
C GLN A 240 -21.63 35.21 4.73
N LEU A 241 -20.70 34.84 5.61
CA LEU A 241 -20.25 35.71 6.70
C LEU A 241 -19.65 37.01 6.17
N ARG A 242 -18.90 36.95 5.07
CA ARG A 242 -18.31 38.10 4.40
C ARG A 242 -19.39 39.03 3.82
N ALA A 243 -20.39 38.48 3.14
CA ALA A 243 -21.53 39.23 2.64
C ALA A 243 -22.35 39.87 3.79
N ILE A 244 -22.56 39.14 4.89
CA ILE A 244 -23.23 39.65 6.10
C ILE A 244 -22.41 40.77 6.77
N GLN A 245 -21.09 40.63 6.85
CA GLN A 245 -20.19 41.62 7.45
C GLN A 245 -20.08 42.90 6.62
N GLU A 246 -20.13 42.80 5.28
CA GLU A 246 -20.25 43.95 4.37
C GLU A 246 -21.58 44.69 4.54
N GLU A 247 -22.71 43.98 4.70
CA GLU A 247 -24.01 44.59 4.99
C GLU A 247 -24.08 45.26 6.38
N LEU A 248 -23.31 44.78 7.35
CA LEU A 248 -23.24 45.31 8.72
C LEU A 248 -22.28 46.50 8.89
N GLY A 249 -21.56 46.91 7.84
CA GLY A 249 -20.65 48.06 7.88
C GLY A 249 -19.44 47.88 8.80
N MET A 250 -19.01 46.64 9.06
CA MET A 250 -17.81 46.34 9.84
C MET A 250 -16.56 46.47 8.95
N GLU A 251 -15.51 47.15 9.43
CA GLU A 251 -14.21 47.13 8.76
C GLU A 251 -13.68 45.68 8.70
N MET A 252 -13.47 45.21 7.48
CA MET A 252 -13.01 43.86 7.22
C MET A 252 -11.54 43.73 7.64
N SER A 253 -11.25 42.91 8.65
CA SER A 253 -9.90 42.34 8.78
C SER A 253 -9.67 41.47 7.55
N THR A 254 -8.68 41.81 6.73
CA THR A 254 -8.36 40.98 5.58
C THR A 254 -7.74 39.66 6.06
N GLU A 255 -7.82 38.60 5.26
CA GLU A 255 -7.10 37.35 5.55
C GLU A 255 -5.58 37.59 5.75
N ALA A 256 -5.03 38.59 5.05
CA ALA A 256 -3.65 39.00 5.21
C ALA A 256 -3.39 39.57 6.62
N ASP A 257 -4.34 40.30 7.21
CA ASP A 257 -4.19 40.88 8.54
C ASP A 257 -4.23 39.81 9.65
N GLU A 258 -5.06 38.78 9.50
CA GLU A 258 -5.05 37.61 10.40
C GLU A 258 -3.69 36.87 10.34
N LEU A 259 -3.15 36.68 9.14
CA LEU A 259 -1.84 36.04 8.97
C LEU A 259 -0.70 36.91 9.51
N ARG A 260 -0.80 38.24 9.40
CA ARG A 260 0.13 39.20 10.03
C ARG A 260 0.05 39.14 11.55
N ALA A 261 -1.15 39.02 12.12
CA ALA A 261 -1.32 38.84 13.56
C ALA A 261 -0.63 37.56 14.05
N ARG A 262 -0.89 36.41 13.40
CA ARG A 262 -0.22 35.13 13.71
C ARG A 262 1.29 35.19 13.53
N LEU A 263 1.77 35.89 12.50
CA LEU A 263 3.21 36.12 12.27
C LEU A 263 3.84 36.88 13.45
N ASN A 264 3.15 37.87 14.01
CA ASN A 264 3.65 38.69 15.10
C ASN A 264 3.55 37.97 16.47
N GLU A 265 2.53 37.13 16.67
CA GLU A 265 2.41 36.28 17.86
C GLU A 265 3.51 35.22 17.89
N LYS A 266 3.89 34.69 16.72
CA LYS A 266 4.91 33.65 16.63
C LYS A 266 6.31 34.23 16.65
N SER A 267 7.12 33.77 17.60
CA SER A 267 8.55 34.09 17.63
C SER A 267 9.29 33.32 16.53
N LEU A 268 9.48 33.94 15.36
CA LEU A 268 10.17 33.36 14.21
C LEU A 268 11.59 33.92 14.08
N PRO A 269 12.55 33.16 13.52
CA PRO A 269 13.83 33.72 13.11
C PRO A 269 13.64 34.86 12.10
N THR A 270 14.51 35.87 12.14
CA THR A 270 14.38 37.11 11.36
C THR A 270 14.29 36.87 9.85
N GLU A 271 15.09 35.94 9.32
CA GLU A 271 15.10 35.57 7.90
C GLU A 271 13.76 34.94 7.48
N VAL A 272 13.25 34.03 8.30
CA VAL A 272 11.97 33.33 8.09
C VAL A 272 10.81 34.33 8.14
N ALA A 273 10.78 35.17 9.18
CA ALA A 273 9.75 36.20 9.35
C ALA A 273 9.71 37.17 8.17
N THR A 274 10.87 37.55 7.63
CA THR A 274 10.98 38.42 6.46
C THR A 274 10.43 37.74 5.21
N LYS A 275 10.73 36.45 5.00
CA LYS A 275 10.22 35.68 3.86
C LYS A 275 8.70 35.47 3.95
N VAL A 276 8.18 35.07 5.11
CA VAL A 276 6.73 34.91 5.32
C VAL A 276 5.99 36.23 5.12
N ARG A 277 6.53 37.36 5.61
CA ARG A 277 5.94 38.69 5.39
C ARG A 277 5.81 39.04 3.90
N LYS A 278 6.86 38.78 3.10
CA LYS A 278 6.82 38.97 1.65
C LYS A 278 5.76 38.08 0.98
N GLU A 279 5.59 36.84 1.43
CA GLU A 279 4.58 35.93 0.89
C GLU A 279 3.15 36.37 1.28
N ILE A 280 2.96 36.93 2.48
CA ILE A 280 1.67 37.53 2.88
C ILE A 280 1.36 38.77 2.02
N ASP A 281 2.34 39.65 1.79
CA ASP A 281 2.15 40.82 0.93
C ASP A 281 1.87 40.41 -0.54
N ARG A 282 2.46 39.30 -1.00
CA ARG A 282 2.14 38.70 -2.30
C ARG A 282 0.72 38.14 -2.34
N LEU A 283 0.28 37.44 -1.28
CA LEU A 283 -1.08 36.93 -1.15
C LEU A 283 -2.11 38.05 -1.27
N GLU A 284 -1.89 39.18 -0.59
CA GLU A 284 -2.78 40.35 -0.61
C GLU A 284 -2.92 40.99 -2.01
N ARG A 285 -1.83 41.01 -2.78
CA ARG A 285 -1.82 41.57 -4.15
C ARG A 285 -2.38 40.61 -5.21
N THR A 286 -2.50 39.32 -4.89
CA THR A 286 -2.90 38.31 -5.87
C THR A 286 -4.43 38.32 -6.04
N PRO A 287 -4.95 38.32 -7.28
CA PRO A 287 -6.40 38.30 -7.51
C PRO A 287 -7.08 37.05 -6.89
N PRO A 288 -8.23 37.20 -6.19
CA PRO A 288 -8.93 36.11 -5.48
C PRO A 288 -9.24 34.85 -6.30
N GLN A 289 -9.32 34.98 -7.62
CA GLN A 289 -9.65 33.89 -8.55
C GLN A 289 -8.41 33.07 -9.00
N SER A 290 -7.19 33.45 -8.59
CA SER A 290 -5.96 32.78 -8.99
C SER A 290 -5.75 31.44 -8.25
N ALA A 291 -5.36 30.41 -9.00
CA ALA A 291 -4.94 29.12 -8.43
C ALA A 291 -3.70 29.24 -7.51
N GLU A 292 -2.92 30.34 -7.62
CA GLU A 292 -1.76 30.60 -6.77
C GLU A 292 -2.13 30.90 -5.31
N ILE A 293 -3.32 31.43 -5.04
CA ILE A 293 -3.74 31.80 -3.68
C ILE A 293 -3.80 30.58 -2.76
N ALA A 294 -4.35 29.47 -3.24
CA ALA A 294 -4.43 28.24 -2.46
C ALA A 294 -3.03 27.72 -2.09
N VAL A 295 -2.07 27.83 -3.01
CA VAL A 295 -0.68 27.40 -2.81
C VAL A 295 0.05 28.32 -1.84
N LEU A 296 -0.07 29.64 -2.01
CA LEU A 296 0.53 30.64 -1.12
C LEU A 296 -0.02 30.53 0.31
N ARG A 297 -1.34 30.42 0.46
CA ARG A 297 -1.99 30.24 1.75
C ARG A 297 -1.51 28.97 2.45
N SER A 298 -1.52 27.84 1.72
CA SER A 298 -1.05 26.57 2.25
C SER A 298 0.41 26.65 2.71
N TYR A 299 1.27 27.32 1.93
CA TYR A 299 2.66 27.54 2.30
C TYR A 299 2.80 28.36 3.60
N ILE A 300 2.11 29.50 3.69
CA ILE A 300 2.14 30.36 4.88
C ILE A 300 1.65 29.59 6.11
N ASP A 301 0.56 28.83 5.98
CA ASP A 301 0.03 28.00 7.05
C ASP A 301 0.99 26.90 7.49
N TRP A 302 1.72 26.26 6.56
CA TRP A 302 2.76 25.29 6.90
C TRP A 302 3.88 25.93 7.71
N VAL A 303 4.45 27.04 7.23
CA VAL A 303 5.56 27.73 7.89
C VAL A 303 5.14 28.24 9.28
N LEU A 304 3.94 28.82 9.41
CA LEU A 304 3.40 29.28 10.68
C LEU A 304 2.99 28.16 11.64
N ALA A 305 2.78 26.92 11.16
CA ALA A 305 2.45 25.78 12.01
C ALA A 305 3.69 25.06 12.57
N LEU A 306 4.86 25.21 11.95
CA LEU A 306 6.08 24.53 12.40
C LEU A 306 6.61 25.08 13.72
N PRO A 307 7.17 24.24 14.62
CA PRO A 307 7.79 24.71 15.85
C PRO A 307 9.15 25.34 15.54
N TRP A 308 9.34 26.61 15.89
CA TRP A 308 10.61 27.32 15.66
C TRP A 308 11.37 27.52 16.97
N ASN A 309 10.64 27.79 18.05
CA ASN A 309 11.18 28.07 19.38
C ASN A 309 10.49 27.27 20.49
N GLU A 310 9.39 26.58 20.17
CA GLU A 310 8.65 25.74 21.09
C GLU A 310 9.47 24.50 21.46
N ARG A 311 9.74 24.28 22.75
CA ARG A 311 10.56 23.17 23.25
C ARG A 311 9.80 22.40 24.32
N SER A 312 10.00 21.08 24.34
CA SER A 312 9.60 20.23 25.46
C SER A 312 10.64 20.28 26.58
N GLY A 313 10.25 19.86 27.79
CA GLY A 313 11.19 19.66 28.89
C GLY A 313 12.32 18.73 28.45
N ASP A 314 13.53 19.02 28.89
CA ASP A 314 14.71 18.25 28.53
C ASP A 314 15.55 18.01 29.77
N GLY A 315 15.74 16.75 30.13
CA GLY A 315 16.51 16.37 31.30
C GLY A 315 16.92 14.92 31.25
N PHE A 316 18.20 14.66 31.44
CA PHE A 316 18.73 13.31 31.59
C PHE A 316 19.18 13.09 33.04
N ASP A 317 18.55 12.11 33.68
CA ASP A 317 18.88 11.59 34.99
C ASP A 317 19.05 10.07 34.84
N ILE A 318 20.22 9.56 35.22
CA ILE A 318 20.61 8.17 35.03
C ILE A 318 19.70 7.23 35.83
N GLU A 319 19.39 7.58 37.08
CA GLU A 319 18.57 6.75 37.98
C GLU A 319 17.12 6.73 37.51
N LYS A 320 16.59 7.88 37.11
CA LYS A 320 15.26 7.98 36.53
C LYS A 320 15.17 7.18 35.22
N THR A 321 16.17 7.29 34.36
CA THR A 321 16.20 6.57 33.07
C THR A 321 16.24 5.07 33.30
N ARG A 322 17.08 4.58 34.22
CA ARG A 322 17.16 3.16 34.59
C ARG A 322 15.80 2.64 35.04
N ARG A 323 15.15 3.34 35.98
CA ARG A 323 13.81 2.96 36.47
C ARG A 323 12.77 2.87 35.35
N ILE A 324 12.71 3.87 34.47
CA ILE A 324 11.74 3.87 33.35
C ILE A 324 12.01 2.70 32.39
N LEU A 325 13.28 2.44 32.06
CA LEU A 325 13.63 1.30 31.20
C LEU A 325 13.28 -0.04 31.85
N ASP A 326 13.46 -0.17 33.18
CA ASP A 326 13.14 -1.38 33.94
C ASP A 326 11.63 -1.60 34.11
N GLU A 327 10.87 -0.53 34.27
CA GLU A 327 9.41 -0.56 34.35
C GLU A 327 8.76 -0.90 33.00
N ASP A 328 9.30 -0.35 31.90
CA ASP A 328 8.72 -0.54 30.55
C ASP A 328 9.16 -1.85 29.88
N HIS A 329 10.33 -2.39 30.26
CA HIS A 329 10.92 -3.56 29.58
C HIS A 329 11.48 -4.58 30.58
N TYR A 330 11.02 -5.82 30.47
CA TYR A 330 11.57 -6.95 31.22
C TYR A 330 12.86 -7.49 30.58
N GLY A 331 13.87 -7.77 31.40
CA GLY A 331 15.17 -8.30 30.94
C GLY A 331 16.02 -7.23 30.24
N LEU A 332 16.74 -7.62 29.18
CA LEU A 332 17.56 -6.72 28.36
C LEU A 332 18.64 -5.93 29.13
N GLU A 333 19.17 -6.47 30.22
CA GLU A 333 20.08 -5.72 31.13
C GLU A 333 21.27 -5.08 30.41
N GLY A 334 21.98 -5.84 29.56
CA GLY A 334 23.11 -5.30 28.79
C GLY A 334 22.69 -4.23 27.76
N ILE A 335 21.48 -4.33 27.21
CA ILE A 335 20.95 -3.35 26.25
C ILE A 335 20.56 -2.06 26.96
N LYS A 336 19.90 -2.16 28.12
CA LYS A 336 19.54 -1.02 28.96
C LYS A 336 20.78 -0.29 29.46
N GLU A 337 21.80 -1.02 29.90
CA GLU A 337 23.09 -0.46 30.29
C GLU A 337 23.73 0.30 29.14
N ARG A 338 23.77 -0.29 27.93
CA ARG A 338 24.30 0.37 26.74
C ARG A 338 23.55 1.65 26.36
N ILE A 339 22.22 1.67 26.50
CA ILE A 339 21.40 2.88 26.29
C ILE A 339 21.78 3.97 27.29
N ILE A 340 21.94 3.61 28.57
CA ILE A 340 22.32 4.55 29.63
C ILE A 340 23.72 5.12 29.37
N GLU A 341 24.69 4.27 28.99
CA GLU A 341 26.05 4.69 28.60
C GLU A 341 26.01 5.71 27.47
N PHE A 342 25.27 5.40 26.41
CA PHE A 342 25.13 6.27 25.25
C PHE A 342 24.56 7.64 25.63
N LEU A 343 23.49 7.67 26.43
CA LEU A 343 22.85 8.91 26.88
C LEU A 343 23.76 9.71 27.83
N ALA A 344 24.52 9.03 28.71
CA ALA A 344 25.47 9.68 29.60
C ALA A 344 26.63 10.34 28.85
N VAL A 345 27.21 9.65 27.85
CA VAL A 345 28.26 10.21 26.99
C VAL A 345 27.74 11.43 26.23
N ARG A 346 26.52 11.35 25.70
CA ARG A 346 25.88 12.48 25.01
C ARG A 346 25.67 13.68 25.93
N GLN A 347 25.17 13.47 27.15
CA GLN A 347 24.99 14.56 28.12
C GLN A 347 26.33 15.21 28.47
N LEU A 348 27.40 14.42 28.62
CA LEU A 348 28.75 14.94 28.87
C LEU A 348 29.24 15.82 27.72
N ARG A 349 29.09 15.37 26.47
CA ARG A 349 29.46 16.15 25.28
C ARG A 349 28.70 17.47 25.20
N GLN A 350 27.38 17.44 25.41
CA GLN A 350 26.55 18.66 25.43
C GLN A 350 27.00 19.65 26.50
N ARG A 351 27.34 19.17 27.70
CA ARG A 351 27.87 20.02 28.79
C ARG A 351 29.23 20.63 28.45
N LEU A 352 30.11 19.87 27.79
CA LEU A 352 31.43 20.35 27.37
C LEU A 352 31.33 21.38 26.24
N ALA A 353 30.51 21.12 25.22
CA ALA A 353 30.26 22.07 24.13
C ALA A 353 29.69 23.40 24.67
N SER A 354 28.81 23.33 25.67
CA SER A 354 28.25 24.52 26.34
C SER A 354 29.28 25.32 27.15
N ARG A 355 30.39 24.71 27.57
CA ARG A 355 31.47 25.37 28.33
C ARG A 355 32.54 26.00 27.42
N ASP A 356 32.85 25.35 26.31
CA ASP A 356 33.94 25.77 25.40
C ASP A 356 33.50 26.82 24.36
N GLY A 357 32.23 27.26 24.39
CA GLY A 357 31.70 28.23 23.42
C GLY A 357 31.64 27.71 21.98
N ARG A 358 31.81 26.39 21.77
CA ARG A 358 31.66 25.74 20.47
C ARG A 358 30.18 25.67 20.09
N ALA A 359 29.88 25.82 18.79
CA ALA A 359 28.53 25.77 18.27
C ALA A 359 27.84 24.45 18.68
N GLN A 360 26.56 24.54 19.07
CA GLN A 360 25.75 23.41 19.52
C GLN A 360 25.71 22.23 18.52
N GLY A 361 26.01 22.47 17.24
CA GLY A 361 26.00 21.48 16.17
C GLY A 361 27.11 20.40 16.25
N GLU A 362 28.29 20.71 16.81
CA GLU A 362 29.41 19.74 16.86
C GLU A 362 29.22 18.61 17.91
N SER A 363 28.14 18.65 18.70
CA SER A 363 27.96 17.81 19.89
C SER A 363 26.98 16.64 19.70
N GLN A 364 26.54 16.37 18.48
CA GLN A 364 25.76 15.17 18.21
C GLN A 364 26.71 13.99 18.03
N GLY A 365 26.66 13.03 18.95
CA GLY A 365 27.36 11.76 18.81
C GLY A 365 26.76 10.90 17.70
N GLN A 366 27.27 9.67 17.57
CA GLN A 366 26.69 8.66 16.68
C GLN A 366 25.18 8.51 16.92
N ILE A 367 24.44 8.09 15.91
CA ILE A 367 23.00 7.88 15.98
C ILE A 367 22.72 6.50 16.59
N LEU A 368 21.84 6.43 17.57
CA LEU A 368 21.48 5.16 18.19
C LEU A 368 20.69 4.29 17.18
N CYS A 369 21.14 3.08 16.90
CA CYS A 369 20.47 2.17 15.98
C CYS A 369 20.18 0.82 16.63
N PHE A 370 18.91 0.43 16.69
CA PHE A 370 18.49 -0.88 17.22
C PHE A 370 18.26 -1.88 16.08
N ILE A 371 19.03 -2.96 16.06
CA ILE A 371 18.90 -4.06 15.08
C ILE A 371 18.39 -5.31 15.79
N GLY A 372 17.48 -6.07 15.17
CA GLY A 372 17.02 -7.35 15.74
C GLY A 372 15.79 -7.89 15.03
N PRO A 373 15.26 -9.07 15.38
CA PRO A 373 14.05 -9.60 14.73
C PRO A 373 12.82 -8.70 15.00
N PRO A 374 11.73 -8.85 14.23
CA PRO A 374 10.48 -8.16 14.51
C PRO A 374 9.92 -8.61 15.87
N GLY A 375 9.23 -7.70 16.57
CA GLY A 375 8.58 -8.00 17.85
C GLY A 375 9.47 -7.95 19.10
N VAL A 376 10.78 -7.63 18.97
CA VAL A 376 11.68 -7.54 20.14
C VAL A 376 11.56 -6.23 20.95
N GLY A 377 10.63 -5.34 20.61
CA GLY A 377 10.39 -4.11 21.39
C GLY A 377 11.24 -2.89 21.01
N LYS A 378 11.91 -2.89 19.85
CA LYS A 378 12.74 -1.76 19.35
C LYS A 378 12.04 -0.40 19.42
N THR A 379 10.81 -0.33 18.92
CA THR A 379 9.97 0.88 18.96
C THR A 379 9.60 1.29 20.37
N SER A 380 9.34 0.31 21.24
CA SER A 380 8.97 0.55 22.63
C SER A 380 10.16 1.14 23.41
N LEU A 381 11.38 0.66 23.17
CA LEU A 381 12.60 1.23 23.76
C LEU A 381 12.82 2.69 23.35
N GLY A 382 12.63 3.03 22.07
CA GLY A 382 12.71 4.41 21.62
C GLY A 382 11.71 5.34 22.34
N ARG A 383 10.50 4.83 22.63
CA ARG A 383 9.50 5.56 23.42
C ARG A 383 9.92 5.73 24.89
N SER A 384 10.43 4.69 25.52
CA SER A 384 10.94 4.74 26.90
C SER A 384 12.10 5.73 27.04
N ILE A 385 12.99 5.80 26.04
CA ILE A 385 14.07 6.80 26.00
C ILE A 385 13.49 8.22 25.93
N ALA A 386 12.49 8.46 25.08
CA ALA A 386 11.84 9.77 24.98
C ALA A 386 11.17 10.17 26.31
N ASN A 387 10.45 9.24 26.94
CA ASN A 387 9.82 9.44 28.25
C ASN A 387 10.86 9.75 29.34
N ALA A 388 11.98 9.03 29.34
CA ALA A 388 13.08 9.25 30.28
C ALA A 388 13.69 10.65 30.14
N MET A 389 13.88 11.11 28.89
CA MET A 389 14.38 12.45 28.56
C MET A 389 13.36 13.58 28.79
N GLY A 390 12.08 13.25 28.96
CA GLY A 390 10.99 14.25 29.04
C GLY A 390 10.62 14.88 27.69
N ARG A 391 11.08 14.29 26.59
CA ARG A 391 10.90 14.81 25.23
C ARG A 391 9.68 14.16 24.55
N LYS A 392 9.01 14.89 23.66
CA LYS A 392 7.93 14.32 22.85
C LYS A 392 8.49 13.26 21.88
N PHE A 393 7.72 12.20 21.64
CA PHE A 393 8.08 11.08 20.77
C PHE A 393 7.29 11.11 19.46
N ALA A 394 7.96 10.88 18.33
CA ALA A 394 7.31 10.54 17.06
C ALA A 394 8.01 9.39 16.35
N ARG A 395 7.22 8.61 15.64
CA ARG A 395 7.69 7.49 14.82
C ARG A 395 7.46 7.79 13.36
N ILE A 396 8.50 7.61 12.55
CA ILE A 396 8.49 7.80 11.11
C ILE A 396 8.88 6.44 10.50
N SER A 397 7.96 5.82 9.76
CA SER A 397 8.24 4.56 9.06
C SER A 397 8.98 4.87 7.76
N LEU A 398 10.13 4.23 7.55
CA LEU A 398 10.91 4.30 6.31
C LEU A 398 10.69 3.08 5.40
N GLY A 399 9.98 2.06 5.89
CA GLY A 399 9.58 0.92 5.07
C GLY A 399 8.78 1.34 3.84
N GLY A 400 9.26 0.94 2.66
CA GLY A 400 8.64 1.26 1.36
C GLY A 400 8.89 2.68 0.88
N VAL A 401 9.87 3.40 1.46
CA VAL A 401 10.32 4.70 0.92
C VAL A 401 11.27 4.44 -0.25
N HIS A 402 10.88 4.94 -1.41
CA HIS A 402 11.60 4.76 -2.68
C HIS A 402 12.11 6.07 -3.29
N ASP A 403 11.57 7.21 -2.84
CA ASP A 403 11.87 8.54 -3.38
C ASP A 403 12.41 9.47 -2.27
N GLU A 404 13.41 10.27 -2.62
CA GLU A 404 13.95 11.36 -1.80
C GLU A 404 12.89 12.42 -1.47
N ALA A 405 11.92 12.63 -2.36
CA ALA A 405 10.81 13.57 -2.12
C ALA A 405 9.95 13.18 -0.90
N GLU A 406 9.97 11.92 -0.47
CA GLU A 406 9.30 11.53 0.78
C GLU A 406 10.00 12.09 2.03
N ILE A 407 11.30 12.34 1.96
CA ILE A 407 12.09 12.91 3.05
C ILE A 407 12.15 14.44 2.94
N ARG A 408 12.43 14.98 1.73
CA ARG A 408 12.62 16.42 1.46
C ARG A 408 11.39 17.16 0.92
N GLY A 409 10.29 16.47 0.63
CA GLY A 409 9.10 17.06 0.04
C GLY A 409 9.21 17.32 -1.46
N HIS A 410 8.09 17.70 -2.07
CA HIS A 410 8.05 18.14 -3.47
C HIS A 410 8.15 19.65 -3.58
N ARG A 411 8.71 20.14 -4.69
CA ARG A 411 8.71 21.58 -4.98
C ARG A 411 7.29 22.13 -5.03
N ARG A 412 7.09 23.30 -4.42
CA ARG A 412 5.78 23.99 -4.31
C ARG A 412 5.08 24.24 -5.66
N THR A 413 5.81 24.21 -6.76
CA THR A 413 5.30 24.41 -8.13
C THR A 413 4.44 23.26 -8.63
N TYR A 414 4.50 22.08 -8.01
CA TYR A 414 3.68 20.94 -8.41
C TYR A 414 2.29 20.99 -7.78
N VAL A 415 1.26 20.64 -8.57
CA VAL A 415 -0.12 20.55 -8.08
C VAL A 415 -0.20 19.47 -7.01
N GLY A 416 -0.64 19.83 -5.81
CA GLY A 416 -0.73 18.90 -4.67
C GLY A 416 0.60 18.66 -3.93
N ALA A 417 1.64 19.47 -4.17
CA ALA A 417 2.91 19.35 -3.45
C ALA A 417 2.73 19.44 -1.93
N LEU A 418 3.45 18.57 -1.21
CA LEU A 418 3.49 18.53 0.25
C LEU A 418 4.95 18.56 0.74
N PRO A 419 5.20 19.09 1.95
CA PRO A 419 6.50 18.93 2.62
C PRO A 419 6.83 17.46 2.87
N GLY A 420 8.11 17.14 3.08
CA GLY A 420 8.57 15.80 3.39
C GLY A 420 8.10 15.30 4.76
N ARG A 421 8.18 13.98 4.97
CA ARG A 421 7.73 13.29 6.20
C ARG A 421 8.38 13.85 7.47
N ILE A 422 9.62 14.36 7.38
CA ILE A 422 10.33 14.99 8.50
C ILE A 422 9.60 16.27 8.94
N ILE A 423 9.35 17.20 8.01
CA ILE A 423 8.65 18.47 8.28
C ILE A 423 7.20 18.22 8.73
N GLN A 424 6.51 17.27 8.09
CA GLN A 424 5.17 16.88 8.53
C GLN A 424 5.18 16.39 9.99
N SER A 425 6.15 15.56 10.37
CA SER A 425 6.30 15.06 11.74
C SER A 425 6.63 16.17 12.74
N MET A 426 7.49 17.12 12.35
CA MET A 426 7.80 18.30 13.18
C MET A 426 6.56 19.13 13.47
N LYS A 427 5.72 19.37 12.46
CA LYS A 427 4.42 20.05 12.64
C LYS A 427 3.50 19.29 13.59
N THR A 428 3.37 17.98 13.43
CA THR A 428 2.48 17.15 14.27
C THR A 428 2.93 17.13 15.73
N VAL A 429 4.25 17.04 15.97
CA VAL A 429 4.80 16.97 17.33
C VAL A 429 4.79 18.34 18.01
N GLY A 430 5.03 19.41 17.25
CA GLY A 430 4.90 20.80 17.69
C GLY A 430 5.96 21.23 18.71
N VAL A 431 7.12 20.58 18.76
CA VAL A 431 8.31 21.06 19.49
C VAL A 431 9.56 20.86 18.64
N ARG A 432 10.61 21.65 18.88
CA ARG A 432 11.89 21.63 18.15
C ARG A 432 12.85 20.52 18.59
N ASN A 433 12.70 20.00 19.81
CA ASN A 433 13.59 18.99 20.40
C ASN A 433 12.96 17.58 20.58
N PRO A 434 12.17 17.03 19.63
CA PRO A 434 11.54 15.73 19.80
C PRO A 434 12.55 14.57 19.68
N VAL A 435 12.11 13.39 20.10
CA VAL A 435 12.75 12.12 19.74
C VAL A 435 12.06 11.56 18.52
N PHE A 436 12.80 11.40 17.43
CA PHE A 436 12.33 10.77 16.20
C PHE A 436 12.87 9.35 16.11
N LEU A 437 11.95 8.40 16.04
CA LEU A 437 12.26 7.02 15.73
C LEU A 437 12.06 6.78 14.23
N LEU A 438 13.16 6.57 13.51
CA LEU A 438 13.18 6.19 12.10
C LEU A 438 13.12 4.66 12.00
N ASP A 439 11.94 4.15 11.68
CA ASP A 439 11.63 2.71 11.72
C ASP A 439 11.87 2.04 10.37
N GLU A 440 12.34 0.80 10.37
CA GLU A 440 12.64 -0.01 9.18
C GLU A 440 13.63 0.62 8.19
N ILE A 441 14.74 1.18 8.70
CA ILE A 441 15.79 1.79 7.88
C ILE A 441 16.50 0.80 6.94
N ASP A 442 16.40 -0.49 7.23
CA ASP A 442 16.89 -1.59 6.40
C ASP A 442 16.03 -1.86 5.17
N LYS A 443 14.82 -1.30 5.10
CA LYS A 443 13.90 -1.44 3.96
C LYS A 443 13.94 -0.27 2.99
N LEU A 444 14.94 0.61 3.12
CA LEU A 444 15.19 1.65 2.12
C LEU A 444 15.63 0.99 0.81
N SER A 445 14.91 1.28 -0.27
CA SER A 445 15.25 0.79 -1.60
C SER A 445 15.57 1.96 -2.51
N THR A 446 16.69 1.90 -3.21
CA THR A 446 17.09 2.88 -4.20
C THR A 446 16.43 2.55 -5.54
N GLU A 447 15.60 3.44 -6.07
CA GLU A 447 15.13 3.38 -7.46
C GLU A 447 15.88 4.40 -8.34
N TYR A 448 15.68 4.33 -9.66
CA TYR A 448 16.32 5.19 -10.67
C TYR A 448 16.08 6.71 -10.50
N GLN A 449 15.15 7.14 -9.64
CA GLN A 449 14.72 8.54 -9.48
C GLN A 449 15.20 9.27 -8.21
N GLY A 450 16.14 8.72 -7.44
CA GLY A 450 16.76 9.42 -6.32
C GLY A 450 17.30 8.47 -5.25
N ASP A 451 18.19 8.96 -4.38
CA ASP A 451 18.70 8.18 -3.26
C ASP A 451 18.10 8.69 -1.94
N PRO A 452 17.07 8.04 -1.38
CA PRO A 452 16.51 8.43 -0.09
C PRO A 452 17.53 8.35 1.05
N SER A 453 18.60 7.55 0.89
CA SER A 453 19.69 7.46 1.85
C SER A 453 20.49 8.77 1.92
N ALA A 454 20.70 9.44 0.78
CA ALA A 454 21.38 10.73 0.72
C ALA A 454 20.55 11.83 1.41
N ALA A 455 19.24 11.82 1.21
CA ALA A 455 18.32 12.73 1.90
C ALA A 455 18.33 12.51 3.42
N LEU A 456 18.33 11.25 3.86
CA LEU A 456 18.44 10.90 5.28
C LEU A 456 19.80 11.28 5.87
N LEU A 457 20.89 11.19 5.10
CA LEU A 457 22.20 11.64 5.55
C LEU A 457 22.19 13.13 5.88
N GLU A 458 21.57 13.99 5.07
CA GLU A 458 21.46 15.43 5.41
C GLU A 458 20.68 15.67 6.71
N VAL A 459 19.61 14.89 6.94
CA VAL A 459 18.79 14.98 8.16
C VAL A 459 19.55 14.51 9.40
N LEU A 460 20.37 13.47 9.24
CA LEU A 460 21.06 12.78 10.32
C LEU A 460 22.47 13.32 10.60
N ASP A 461 23.10 13.97 9.63
CA ASP A 461 24.45 14.52 9.75
C ASP A 461 24.43 15.81 10.60
N PRO A 462 25.13 15.84 11.76
CA PRO A 462 25.17 17.00 12.63
C PRO A 462 25.70 18.28 11.98
N GLU A 463 26.52 18.15 10.93
CA GLU A 463 27.08 19.29 10.21
C GLU A 463 26.08 19.92 9.23
N GLN A 464 25.06 19.15 8.80
CA GLN A 464 24.10 19.57 7.77
C GLN A 464 22.70 19.81 8.33
N ASN A 465 22.31 19.09 9.38
CA ASN A 465 20.95 19.08 9.88
C ASN A 465 20.46 20.42 10.45
N SER A 466 21.37 21.34 10.81
CA SER A 466 21.00 22.71 11.22
C SER A 466 20.53 23.58 10.06
N PHE A 467 20.84 23.20 8.83
CA PHE A 467 20.47 23.90 7.60
C PHE A 467 19.64 23.03 6.64
N PHE A 468 18.99 21.98 7.16
CA PHE A 468 18.20 21.05 6.35
C PHE A 468 17.16 21.81 5.51
N THR A 469 17.18 21.59 4.19
CA THR A 469 16.32 22.33 3.26
C THR A 469 15.30 21.41 2.60
N ASP A 470 14.05 21.51 3.03
CA ASP A 470 12.90 20.88 2.39
C ASP A 470 12.52 21.64 1.09
N HIS A 471 12.25 20.91 0.01
CA HIS A 471 11.93 21.45 -1.31
C HIS A 471 10.60 22.19 -1.37
N TYR A 472 9.66 21.90 -0.46
CA TYR A 472 8.41 22.64 -0.36
C TYR A 472 8.60 23.94 0.43
N LEU A 473 9.36 23.89 1.53
CA LEU A 473 9.58 25.05 2.41
C LEU A 473 10.52 26.09 1.78
N GLU A 474 11.58 25.63 1.09
CA GLU A 474 12.65 26.45 0.53
C GLU A 474 13.30 27.40 1.57
N ILE A 475 13.28 26.99 2.83
CA ILE A 475 13.87 27.71 3.97
C ILE A 475 14.63 26.68 4.80
N PRO A 476 15.87 26.98 5.24
CA PRO A 476 16.60 26.10 6.15
C PRO A 476 15.81 25.91 7.46
N TYR A 477 15.65 24.66 7.86
CA TYR A 477 14.97 24.29 9.09
C TYR A 477 15.91 23.50 9.99
N ASP A 478 16.11 23.99 11.21
CA ASP A 478 17.12 23.46 12.12
C ASP A 478 16.62 22.21 12.87
N LEU A 479 17.20 21.06 12.53
CA LEU A 479 16.95 19.76 13.14
C LEU A 479 18.02 19.35 14.17
N SER A 480 18.99 20.20 14.48
CA SER A 480 20.12 19.88 15.37
C SER A 480 19.74 19.56 16.82
N GLU A 481 18.52 19.89 17.24
CA GLU A 481 17.99 19.55 18.57
C GLU A 481 17.19 18.24 18.60
N VAL A 482 16.81 17.74 17.43
CA VAL A 482 16.08 16.47 17.27
C VAL A 482 17.00 15.33 17.70
N PHE A 483 16.46 14.41 18.48
CA PHE A 483 17.17 13.18 18.83
C PHE A 483 16.69 12.03 17.95
N PHE A 484 17.55 11.59 17.04
CA PHE A 484 17.25 10.49 16.14
C PHE A 484 17.63 9.14 16.76
N ILE A 485 16.70 8.19 16.63
CA ILE A 485 16.90 6.77 16.92
C ILE A 485 16.48 6.01 15.67
N CYS A 486 17.30 5.11 15.18
CA CYS A 486 16.99 4.27 14.02
C CYS A 486 16.66 2.84 14.46
N THR A 487 15.78 2.16 13.74
CA THR A 487 15.51 0.73 13.95
C THR A 487 15.53 -0.02 12.63
N GLY A 488 16.03 -1.25 12.66
CA GLY A 488 16.04 -2.15 11.52
C GLY A 488 15.98 -3.61 11.95
N ASN A 489 15.81 -4.50 10.99
CA ASN A 489 15.86 -5.95 11.22
C ASN A 489 17.20 -6.55 10.83
N VAL A 490 17.77 -6.12 9.70
CA VAL A 490 19.03 -6.67 9.18
C VAL A 490 20.05 -5.56 8.96
N LYS A 491 21.15 -5.59 9.74
CA LYS A 491 22.25 -4.61 9.65
C LYS A 491 22.83 -4.48 8.23
N TYR A 492 23.02 -5.59 7.52
CA TYR A 492 23.68 -5.62 6.21
C TYR A 492 22.86 -4.98 5.08
N GLN A 493 21.57 -4.74 5.30
CA GLN A 493 20.69 -4.08 4.32
C GLN A 493 20.70 -2.54 4.48
N ILE A 494 21.31 -2.02 5.54
CA ILE A 494 21.42 -0.58 5.76
C ILE A 494 22.56 -0.02 4.89
N PRO A 495 22.34 1.11 4.19
CA PRO A 495 23.39 1.77 3.42
C PRO A 495 24.63 2.05 4.27
N ARG A 496 25.84 1.70 3.77
CA ARG A 496 27.10 1.81 4.53
C ARG A 496 27.35 3.22 5.06
N ALA A 497 27.04 4.24 4.28
CA ALA A 497 27.21 5.64 4.66
C ALA A 497 26.41 6.03 5.92
N LEU A 498 25.28 5.37 6.16
CA LEU A 498 24.47 5.53 7.37
C LEU A 498 25.03 4.70 8.53
N VAL A 499 25.42 3.44 8.27
CA VAL A 499 26.02 2.53 9.27
C VAL A 499 27.23 3.15 9.95
N ASP A 500 28.10 3.82 9.20
CA ASP A 500 29.34 4.43 9.74
C ASP A 500 29.08 5.56 10.75
N ARG A 501 27.86 6.10 10.75
CA ARG A 501 27.41 7.18 11.65
C ARG A 501 26.54 6.68 12.81
N MET A 502 26.32 5.37 12.92
CA MET A 502 25.44 4.75 13.91
C MET A 502 26.21 4.00 15.01
N ASP A 503 25.69 4.07 16.25
CA ASP A 503 26.03 3.16 17.34
C ASP A 503 24.98 2.04 17.33
N ILE A 504 25.39 0.87 16.83
CA ILE A 504 24.49 -0.26 16.59
C ILE A 504 24.41 -1.13 17.84
N ILE A 505 23.19 -1.30 18.32
CA ILE A 505 22.84 -2.18 19.43
C ILE A 505 22.00 -3.33 18.88
N ASP A 506 22.54 -4.55 18.96
CA ASP A 506 21.85 -5.77 18.55
C ASP A 506 20.93 -6.27 19.66
N LEU A 507 19.63 -6.31 19.38
CA LEU A 507 18.60 -6.89 20.24
C LEU A 507 18.35 -8.34 19.84
N PRO A 508 18.77 -9.32 20.65
CA PRO A 508 18.44 -10.70 20.40
C PRO A 508 16.94 -10.95 20.60
N GLY A 509 16.47 -12.10 20.11
CA GLY A 509 15.14 -12.60 20.49
C GLY A 509 15.07 -12.98 21.97
N TYR A 510 13.85 -13.07 22.49
CA TYR A 510 13.59 -13.44 23.89
C TYR A 510 13.55 -14.95 24.11
N MET A 511 14.08 -15.39 25.25
CA MET A 511 13.89 -16.74 25.78
C MET A 511 12.44 -16.96 26.25
N LEU A 512 12.03 -18.22 26.40
CA LEU A 512 10.66 -18.56 26.81
C LEU A 512 10.26 -17.88 28.13
N GLU A 513 11.12 -17.94 29.15
CA GLU A 513 10.84 -17.31 30.44
C GLU A 513 10.71 -15.78 30.35
N GLU A 514 11.50 -15.15 29.49
CA GLU A 514 11.41 -13.72 29.21
C GLU A 514 10.10 -13.38 28.51
N LYS A 515 9.73 -14.13 27.47
CA LYS A 515 8.45 -13.94 26.76
C LYS A 515 7.25 -14.07 27.71
N VAL A 516 7.28 -15.04 28.61
CA VAL A 516 6.21 -15.24 29.61
C VAL A 516 6.10 -14.03 30.54
N ASN A 517 7.22 -13.53 31.05
CA ASN A 517 7.23 -12.34 31.89
C ASN A 517 6.79 -11.10 31.13
N ILE A 518 7.22 -10.92 29.87
CA ILE A 518 6.78 -9.81 29.00
C ILE A 518 5.28 -9.89 28.75
N GLY A 519 4.79 -11.09 28.43
CA GLY A 519 3.38 -11.38 28.21
C GLY A 519 2.53 -11.00 29.42
N LEU A 520 2.94 -11.41 30.63
CA LEU A 520 2.21 -11.14 31.85
C LEU A 520 2.30 -9.68 32.33
N ARG A 521 3.50 -9.07 32.28
CA ARG A 521 3.75 -7.75 32.89
C ARG A 521 3.38 -6.58 31.98
N HIS A 522 3.50 -6.73 30.66
CA HIS A 522 3.35 -5.62 29.72
C HIS A 522 2.23 -5.85 28.69
N LEU A 523 2.19 -7.01 28.04
CA LEU A 523 1.23 -7.26 26.96
C LEU A 523 -0.20 -7.50 27.49
N LEU A 524 -0.36 -8.34 28.50
CA LEU A 524 -1.67 -8.68 29.05
C LEU A 524 -2.41 -7.44 29.61
N PRO A 525 -1.81 -6.58 30.46
CA PRO A 525 -2.48 -5.37 30.95
C PRO A 525 -2.91 -4.43 29.81
N LYS A 526 -2.09 -4.32 28.77
CA LYS A 526 -2.39 -3.50 27.60
C LYS A 526 -3.59 -4.05 26.83
N VAL A 527 -3.60 -5.36 26.54
CA VAL A 527 -4.71 -6.04 25.84
C VAL A 527 -6.00 -5.96 26.64
N LEU A 528 -5.94 -6.15 27.97
CA LEU A 528 -7.11 -5.99 28.84
C LEU A 528 -7.72 -4.59 28.73
N THR A 529 -6.86 -3.56 28.79
CA THR A 529 -7.30 -2.16 28.69
C THR A 529 -7.92 -1.86 27.32
N GLU A 530 -7.32 -2.35 26.23
CA GLU A 530 -7.86 -2.20 24.87
C GLU A 530 -9.24 -2.86 24.70
N HIS A 531 -9.54 -3.91 25.46
CA HIS A 531 -10.83 -4.60 25.45
C HIS A 531 -11.77 -4.16 26.59
N GLY A 532 -11.40 -3.13 27.36
CA GLY A 532 -12.21 -2.60 28.47
C GLY A 532 -12.38 -3.57 29.65
N LEU A 533 -11.46 -4.54 29.81
CA LEU A 533 -11.45 -5.50 30.89
C LEU A 533 -10.54 -5.06 32.03
N THR A 534 -10.92 -5.37 33.27
CA THR A 534 -10.07 -5.17 34.44
C THR A 534 -9.24 -6.43 34.76
N PRO A 535 -8.08 -6.29 35.45
CA PRO A 535 -7.28 -7.44 35.91
C PRO A 535 -8.02 -8.40 36.86
N GLU A 536 -9.18 -7.99 37.39
CA GLU A 536 -10.03 -8.80 38.25
C GLU A 536 -10.99 -9.69 37.45
N GLN A 537 -11.43 -9.22 36.27
CA GLN A 537 -12.36 -9.92 35.39
C GLN A 537 -11.71 -11.07 34.62
N LEU A 538 -10.43 -10.94 34.28
CA LEU A 538 -9.68 -11.97 33.56
C LEU A 538 -8.26 -12.09 34.11
N LYS A 539 -7.96 -13.27 34.66
CA LYS A 539 -6.61 -13.63 35.12
C LYS A 539 -6.08 -14.78 34.28
N ILE A 540 -4.96 -14.56 33.61
CA ILE A 540 -4.27 -15.61 32.86
C ILE A 540 -3.16 -16.18 33.74
N PRO A 541 -3.21 -17.47 34.11
CA PRO A 541 -2.13 -18.09 34.87
C PRO A 541 -0.86 -18.21 34.02
N GLN A 542 0.30 -18.26 34.68
CA GLN A 542 1.60 -18.34 34.00
C GLN A 542 1.69 -19.54 33.03
N THR A 543 1.10 -20.68 33.39
CA THR A 543 1.06 -21.88 32.54
C THR A 543 0.26 -21.67 31.26
N ALA A 544 -0.82 -20.90 31.30
CA ALA A 544 -1.58 -20.54 30.10
C ALA A 544 -0.79 -19.56 29.23
N MET A 545 -0.09 -18.59 29.83
CA MET A 545 0.80 -17.70 29.08
C MET A 545 1.93 -18.48 28.39
N GLN A 546 2.55 -19.45 29.08
CA GLN A 546 3.57 -20.35 28.52
C GLN A 546 3.09 -21.13 27.31
N HIS A 547 1.80 -21.47 27.23
CA HIS A 547 1.21 -22.15 26.08
C HIS A 547 0.94 -21.19 24.90
N ILE A 548 0.82 -19.88 25.17
CA ILE A 548 0.55 -18.86 24.15
C ILE A 548 1.83 -18.39 23.45
N VAL A 549 2.94 -18.24 24.18
CA VAL A 549 4.22 -17.66 23.69
C VAL A 549 5.21 -18.70 23.18
#